data_AF-A0A645ISH0-F1
#
_entry.id   AF-A0A645ISH0-F1
#
_cell.length_a   1.000
_cell.length_b   1.000
_cell.length_c   1.000
_cell.angle_alpha   90.00
_cell.angle_beta   90.00
_cell.angle_gamma   90.00
#
_symmetry.space_group_name_H-M   'P 1'
#
loop_
_entity.id
_entity.type
_entity.pdbx_description
1 polymer ?
#
loop_
_entity_poly.entity_id
_entity_poly.type
_entity_poly.pdbx_seq_one_letter_code
_entity_poly.pdbx_strand_id
1 'polypeptide(L)'
;MLITMIFKMLYSKAYLPLWCRRVAQVLSGCCIGSQMTYSDVIEMRYLILPAVILIVGYFANCVFMGYVLNRFFKIPRLEAMLSVSPAGATEMALISADLGVDSPDLIVIQICRLIGVMAVFPQLIAMLLAFIG
;
A
#
# COMPACT_ATOMS: atom_id res chain seq x y z
N MET A 1 -9.48 -3.13 -9.30
CA MET A 1 -9.14 -4.55 -9.06
C MET A 1 -10.06 -5.53 -9.76
N LEU A 2 -11.40 -5.36 -9.75
CA LEU A 2 -12.35 -6.24 -10.46
C LEU A 2 -12.07 -6.35 -11.97
N ILE A 3 -11.88 -5.22 -12.67
CA ILE A 3 -11.59 -5.20 -14.12
C ILE A 3 -10.30 -5.96 -14.46
N THR A 4 -9.23 -5.74 -13.69
CA THR A 4 -7.94 -6.44 -13.88
C THR A 4 -8.02 -7.93 -13.53
N MET A 5 -8.91 -8.32 -12.61
CA MET A 5 -9.10 -9.71 -12.17
C MET A 5 -9.88 -10.51 -13.22
N ILE A 6 -10.92 -9.91 -13.81
CA ILE A 6 -11.69 -10.45 -14.94
C ILE A 6 -10.79 -10.60 -16.18
N PHE A 7 -9.97 -9.59 -16.48
CA PHE A 7 -9.03 -9.63 -17.60
C PHE A 7 -7.98 -10.73 -17.44
N LYS A 8 -7.53 -10.99 -16.21
CA LYS A 8 -6.56 -12.03 -15.87
C LYS A 8 -7.15 -13.45 -15.94
N MET A 9 -8.46 -13.61 -15.74
CA MET A 9 -9.16 -14.89 -15.95
C MET A 9 -9.39 -15.19 -17.44
N LEU A 10 -9.63 -14.17 -18.27
CA LEU A 10 -9.80 -14.34 -19.72
C LEU A 10 -8.49 -14.56 -20.47
N TYR A 11 -7.38 -13.95 -20.02
CA TYR A 11 -6.05 -14.14 -20.60
C TYR A 11 -5.13 -14.91 -19.63
N SER A 12 -5.08 -16.23 -19.80
CA SER A 12 -4.36 -17.24 -18.98
C SER A 12 -2.85 -17.00 -18.76
N LYS A 13 -2.24 -16.01 -19.45
CA LYS A 13 -0.81 -15.68 -19.34
C LYS A 13 -0.51 -14.18 -19.19
N ALA A 14 -1.40 -13.40 -18.57
CA ALA A 14 -1.13 -11.99 -18.29
C ALA A 14 -0.19 -11.80 -17.09
N TYR A 15 1.07 -12.24 -17.24
CA TYR A 15 2.18 -11.77 -16.40
C TYR A 15 2.53 -10.38 -16.91
N LEU A 16 2.04 -9.34 -16.21
CA LEU A 16 2.41 -7.98 -16.54
C LEU A 16 3.89 -7.80 -16.16
N PRO A 17 4.81 -7.61 -17.12
CA PRO A 17 6.23 -7.47 -16.80
C PRO A 17 6.43 -6.27 -15.86
N LEU A 18 7.36 -6.41 -14.92
CA LEU A 18 7.64 -5.40 -13.88
C LEU A 18 7.90 -4.01 -14.50
N TRP A 19 8.53 -3.97 -15.67
CA TRP A 19 8.75 -2.74 -16.44
C TRP A 19 7.45 -2.04 -16.87
N CYS A 20 6.43 -2.76 -17.32
CA CYS A 20 5.14 -2.16 -17.65
C CYS A 20 4.45 -1.55 -16.43
N ARG A 21 4.56 -2.20 -15.27
CA ARG A 21 4.01 -1.66 -14.01
C ARG A 21 4.71 -0.36 -13.61
N ARG A 22 6.04 -0.34 -13.74
CA ARG A 22 6.86 0.85 -13.43
C ARG A 22 6.49 2.02 -14.35
N VAL A 23 6.29 1.78 -15.64
CA VAL A 23 5.82 2.81 -16.60
C VAL A 23 4.41 3.29 -16.23
N ALA A 24 3.48 2.40 -15.89
CA ALA A 24 2.14 2.78 -15.46
C ALA A 24 2.16 3.67 -14.20
N GLN A 25 3.02 3.35 -13.23
CA GLN A 25 3.17 4.14 -12.00
C GLN A 25 3.73 5.55 -12.28
N VAL A 26 4.71 5.66 -13.19
CA VAL A 26 5.22 6.95 -13.65
C VAL A 26 4.13 7.77 -14.34
N LEU A 27 3.35 7.16 -15.23
CA LEU A 27 2.25 7.83 -15.92
C LEU A 27 1.16 8.30 -14.96
N SER A 28 0.78 7.47 -13.99
CA SER A 28 -0.15 7.87 -12.92
C SER A 28 0.40 9.02 -12.09
N GLY A 29 1.70 9.00 -11.75
CA GLY A 29 2.37 10.10 -11.07
C GLY A 29 2.33 11.41 -11.88
N CYS A 30 2.62 11.35 -13.18
CA CYS A 30 2.51 12.50 -14.08
C CYS A 30 1.07 13.02 -14.18
N CYS A 31 0.07 12.14 -14.21
CA CYS A 31 -1.34 12.53 -14.24
C CYS A 31 -1.77 13.26 -12.95
N ILE A 32 -1.35 12.75 -11.78
CA ILE A 32 -1.61 13.42 -10.49
C ILE A 32 -0.89 14.77 -10.45
N GLY A 33 0.37 14.82 -10.87
CA GLY A 33 1.16 16.06 -10.92
C GLY A 33 0.58 17.10 -11.88
N SER A 34 0.02 16.69 -13.02
CA SER A 34 -0.60 17.59 -13.99
C SER A 34 -1.93 18.19 -13.50
N GLN A 35 -2.56 17.63 -12.48
CA GLN A 35 -3.79 18.16 -11.87
C GLN A 35 -3.51 19.18 -10.76
N MET A 36 -2.24 19.35 -10.37
CA MET A 36 -1.86 20.23 -9.26
C MET A 36 -1.82 21.69 -9.70
N THR A 37 -2.59 22.56 -9.05
CA THR A 37 -2.68 23.99 -9.37
C THR A 37 -1.77 24.81 -8.45
N TYR A 38 -1.39 26.02 -8.86
CA TYR A 38 -0.53 26.92 -8.06
C TYR A 38 -1.10 27.21 -6.66
N SER A 39 -2.43 27.28 -6.53
CA SER A 39 -3.12 27.45 -5.23
C SER A 39 -2.91 26.26 -4.29
N ASP A 40 -2.92 25.02 -4.81
CA ASP A 40 -2.68 23.81 -4.01
C ASP A 40 -1.27 23.78 -3.43
N VAL A 41 -0.28 24.27 -4.19
CA VAL A 41 1.13 24.36 -3.77
C VAL A 41 1.29 25.28 -2.55
N ILE A 42 0.51 26.37 -2.49
CA ILE A 42 0.57 27.33 -1.38
C ILE A 42 -0.04 26.73 -0.11
N GLU A 43 -1.19 26.06 -0.22
CA GLU A 43 -1.83 25.39 0.92
C GLU A 43 -1.02 24.20 1.43
N MET A 44 -0.31 23.49 0.54
CA MET A 44 0.57 22.38 0.89
C MET A 44 1.61 22.77 1.94
N ARG A 45 2.05 24.05 1.97
CA ARG A 45 3.02 24.56 2.95
C ARG A 45 2.49 24.55 4.38
N TYR A 46 1.19 24.74 4.57
CA TYR A 46 0.53 24.63 5.88
C TYR A 46 0.29 23.18 6.27
N LEU A 47 0.10 22.29 5.29
CA LEU A 47 -0.13 20.86 5.48
C LEU A 47 1.17 20.06 5.68
N ILE A 48 2.33 20.61 5.33
CA ILE A 48 3.63 19.94 5.46
C ILE A 48 3.92 19.53 6.91
N LEU A 49 3.66 20.39 7.89
CA LEU A 49 3.90 20.09 9.31
C LEU A 49 3.09 18.86 9.80
N PRO A 50 1.74 18.85 9.67
CA PRO A 50 0.96 17.68 10.06
C PRO A 50 1.27 16.45 9.21
N ALA A 51 1.57 16.61 7.91
CA ALA A 51 1.98 15.49 7.07
C ALA A 51 3.29 14.85 7.56
N VAL A 52 4.31 15.64 7.91
CA VAL A 52 5.58 15.13 8.45
C VAL A 52 5.36 14.41 9.78
N ILE A 53 4.55 14.96 10.68
CA ILE A 53 4.22 14.31 11.97
C ILE A 53 3.55 12.96 11.73
N LEU A 54 2.59 12.88 10.81
CA LEU A 54 1.94 11.62 10.45
C LEU A 54 2.93 10.63 9.87
N ILE A 55 3.75 11.04 8.90
CA ILE A 55 4.74 10.17 8.26
C ILE A 55 5.72 9.60 9.30
N VAL A 56 6.26 10.45 10.17
CA VAL A 56 7.19 10.02 11.22
C VAL A 56 6.49 9.10 12.23
N GLY A 57 5.27 9.43 12.63
CA GLY A 57 4.48 8.60 13.56
C GLY A 57 4.12 7.23 12.97
N TYR A 58 3.75 7.17 11.69
CA TYR A 58 3.50 5.92 10.97
C TYR A 58 4.77 5.11 10.79
N PHE A 59 5.88 5.75 10.40
CA PHE A 59 7.16 5.08 10.24
C PHE A 59 7.63 4.47 11.57
N ALA A 60 7.56 5.24 12.65
CA ALA A 60 7.88 4.76 14.00
C ALA A 60 7.00 3.57 14.41
N ASN A 61 5.68 3.64 14.16
CA ASN A 61 4.77 2.52 14.41
C ASN A 61 5.14 1.28 13.59
N CYS A 62 5.47 1.44 12.30
CA CYS A 62 5.85 0.33 11.44
C CYS A 62 7.15 -0.33 11.90
N VAL A 63 8.15 0.46 12.29
CA VAL A 63 9.42 -0.05 12.82
C VAL A 63 9.19 -0.75 14.16
N PHE A 64 8.41 -0.15 15.05
CA PHE A 64 8.09 -0.72 16.36
C PHE A 64 7.35 -2.05 16.22
N MET A 65 6.27 -2.08 15.43
CA MET A 65 5.47 -3.27 15.22
C MET A 65 6.23 -4.34 14.41
N GLY A 66 7.06 -3.95 13.44
CA GLY A 66 7.96 -4.86 12.73
C GLY A 66 9.01 -5.49 13.64
N TYR A 67 9.54 -4.74 14.61
CA TYR A 67 10.46 -5.27 15.63
C TYR A 67 9.76 -6.25 16.58
N VAL A 68 8.53 -5.92 17.02
CA VAL A 68 7.69 -6.81 17.82
C VAL A 68 7.42 -8.11 17.06
N LEU A 69 7.00 -8.02 15.79
CA LEU A 69 6.66 -9.18 14.98
C LEU A 69 7.86 -10.10 14.75
N ASN A 70 9.04 -9.54 14.49
CA ASN A 70 10.30 -10.29 14.40
C ASN A 70 10.60 -11.06 15.69
N ARG A 71 10.41 -10.43 16.86
CA ARG A 71 10.67 -11.08 18.15
C ARG A 71 9.70 -12.24 18.45
N PHE A 72 8.44 -12.12 18.06
CA PHE A 72 7.41 -13.14 18.30
C PHE A 72 7.44 -14.28 17.28
N PHE A 73 7.60 -13.97 15.98
CA PHE A 73 7.44 -14.95 14.89
C PHE A 73 8.76 -15.44 14.28
N LYS A 74 9.93 -14.92 14.69
CA LYS A 74 11.26 -15.26 14.14
C LYS A 74 11.39 -15.05 12.61
N ILE A 75 10.52 -14.23 12.03
CA ILE A 75 10.56 -13.83 10.62
C ILE A 75 11.78 -12.90 10.42
N PRO A 76 12.55 -13.02 9.31
CA PRO A 76 13.67 -12.14 9.04
C PRO A 76 13.22 -10.67 8.96
N ARG A 77 14.10 -9.77 9.44
CA ARG A 77 13.74 -8.38 9.75
C ARG A 77 13.14 -7.63 8.57
N LEU A 78 13.67 -7.90 7.37
CA LEU A 78 13.21 -7.31 6.11
C LEU A 78 11.75 -7.67 5.81
N GLU A 79 11.38 -8.94 5.92
CA GLU A 79 10.00 -9.41 5.72
C GLU A 79 9.04 -8.87 6.79
N ALA A 80 9.47 -8.86 8.05
CA ALA A 80 8.67 -8.33 9.15
C ALA A 80 8.37 -6.83 8.98
N MET A 81 9.34 -6.06 8.48
CA MET A 81 9.14 -4.63 8.20
C MET A 81 8.26 -4.39 6.97
N LEU A 82 8.46 -5.16 5.90
CA LEU A 82 7.66 -5.05 4.67
C LEU A 82 6.20 -5.46 4.91
N SER A 83 5.95 -6.49 5.72
CA SER A 83 4.61 -7.00 6.01
C SER A 83 3.77 -6.05 6.86
N VAL A 84 4.39 -5.32 7.79
CA VAL A 84 3.73 -4.31 8.63
C VAL A 84 3.56 -2.97 7.88
N SER A 85 4.39 -2.70 6.88
CA SER A 85 4.34 -1.44 6.14
C SER A 85 3.04 -1.27 5.35
N PRO A 86 2.34 -0.13 5.50
CA PRO A 86 1.15 0.19 4.75
C PRO A 86 1.53 0.66 3.33
N ALA A 87 1.80 -0.27 2.42
CA ALA A 87 1.87 0.02 0.99
C ALA A 87 0.97 -0.91 0.18
N GLY A 88 0.67 -0.52 -1.07
CA GLY A 88 -0.17 -1.32 -1.96
C GLY A 88 0.45 -2.69 -2.27
N ALA A 89 -0.39 -3.69 -2.56
CA ALA A 89 0.09 -5.04 -2.93
C ALA A 89 1.01 -5.05 -4.16
N THR A 90 0.80 -4.10 -5.07
CA THR A 90 1.66 -3.94 -6.26
C THR A 90 3.02 -3.37 -5.91
N GLU A 91 3.07 -2.41 -4.99
CA GLU A 91 4.31 -1.76 -4.56
C GLU A 91 5.16 -2.72 -3.74
N MET A 92 4.52 -3.49 -2.85
CA MET A 92 5.21 -4.51 -2.05
C MET A 92 5.81 -5.62 -2.91
N ALA A 93 5.13 -6.07 -3.96
CA ALA A 93 5.70 -7.05 -4.89
C ALA A 93 6.89 -6.49 -5.70
N LEU A 94 6.93 -5.18 -5.95
CA LEU A 94 8.08 -4.53 -6.61
C LEU A 94 9.26 -4.41 -5.65
N ILE A 95 9.00 -3.91 -4.44
CA ILE A 95 10.01 -3.71 -3.40
C ILE A 95 10.60 -5.05 -2.94
N SER A 96 9.76 -6.08 -2.80
CA SER A 96 10.20 -7.42 -2.40
C SER A 96 11.09 -8.05 -3.48
N ALA A 97 10.73 -7.89 -4.76
CA ALA A 97 11.55 -8.34 -5.88
C ALA A 97 12.89 -7.59 -5.97
N ASP A 98 12.90 -6.27 -5.75
CA ASP A 98 14.13 -5.47 -5.73
C ASP A 98 15.04 -5.83 -4.53
N LEU A 99 14.46 -6.26 -3.40
CA LEU A 99 15.18 -6.70 -2.20
C LEU A 99 15.52 -8.20 -2.21
N GLY A 100 15.08 -8.96 -3.22
CA GLY A 100 15.25 -10.41 -3.31
C GLY A 100 14.49 -11.21 -2.23
N VAL A 101 13.43 -10.62 -1.69
CA VAL A 101 12.61 -11.18 -0.60
C VAL A 101 11.33 -11.77 -1.21
N ASP A 102 11.33 -13.06 -1.52
CA ASP A 102 10.17 -13.77 -2.09
C ASP A 102 9.57 -14.76 -1.09
N SER A 103 9.20 -14.26 0.09
CA SER A 103 8.78 -15.12 1.19
C SER A 103 7.26 -15.30 1.21
N PRO A 104 6.77 -16.55 1.34
CA PRO A 104 5.34 -16.86 1.34
C PRO A 104 4.61 -16.18 2.49
N ASP A 105 5.28 -15.98 3.63
CA ASP A 105 4.70 -15.31 4.81
C ASP A 105 4.31 -13.85 4.52
N LEU A 106 5.12 -13.13 3.74
CA LEU A 106 4.82 -11.76 3.32
C LEU A 106 3.55 -11.72 2.47
N ILE A 107 3.42 -12.67 1.54
CA ILE A 107 2.26 -12.79 0.65
C ILE A 107 1.00 -13.10 1.46
N VAL A 108 1.08 -14.03 2.43
CA VAL A 108 -0.05 -14.40 3.30
C VAL A 108 -0.54 -13.20 4.10
N ILE A 109 0.36 -12.46 4.78
CA ILE A 109 -0.02 -11.28 5.56
C ILE A 109 -0.68 -10.23 4.67
N GLN A 110 -0.18 -10.04 3.45
CA GLN A 110 -0.73 -9.07 2.51
C GLN A 110 -2.14 -9.47 2.00
N ILE A 111 -2.40 -10.76 1.82
CA ILE A 111 -3.73 -11.29 1.49
C ILE A 111 -4.69 -11.12 2.68
N CYS A 112 -4.27 -11.48 3.89
CA CYS A 112 -5.08 -11.29 5.11
C CYS A 112 -5.48 -9.82 5.29
N ARG A 113 -4.55 -8.88 5.04
CA ARG A 113 -4.83 -7.44 5.08
C ARG A 113 -5.86 -7.03 4.03
N LEU A 114 -5.75 -7.52 2.80
CA LEU A 114 -6.73 -7.24 1.74
C LEU A 114 -8.12 -7.72 2.12
N ILE A 115 -8.24 -8.94 2.63
CA ILE A 115 -9.52 -9.51 3.09
C ILE A 115 -10.08 -8.66 4.24
N GLY A 116 -9.25 -8.34 5.23
CA GLY A 116 -9.63 -7.51 6.37
C GLY A 116 -10.14 -6.13 5.96
N VAL A 117 -9.43 -5.44 5.06
CA VAL A 117 -9.86 -4.14 4.54
C VAL A 117 -11.17 -4.29 3.76
N MET A 118 -11.30 -5.29 2.88
CA MET A 118 -12.53 -5.50 2.11
C MET A 118 -13.75 -5.83 2.98
N ALA A 119 -13.55 -6.47 4.13
CA ALA A 119 -14.63 -6.77 5.07
C ALA A 119 -14.98 -5.57 5.97
N VAL A 120 -13.97 -4.88 6.51
CA VAL A 120 -14.15 -3.80 7.49
C VAL A 120 -14.55 -2.48 6.83
N PHE A 121 -13.93 -2.13 5.71
CA PHE A 121 -14.16 -0.86 5.03
C PHE A 121 -15.64 -0.58 4.68
N PRO A 122 -16.43 -1.53 4.11
CA PRO A 122 -17.85 -1.29 3.85
C PRO A 122 -18.67 -1.12 5.15
N GLN A 123 -18.32 -1.84 6.22
CA GLN A 123 -18.99 -1.69 7.52
C GLN A 123 -18.73 -0.32 8.13
N LEU A 124 -17.49 0.16 8.01
CA LEU A 124 -17.05 1.46 8.53
C LEU A 124 -17.76 2.61 7.78
N ILE A 125 -17.87 2.51 6.45
CA ILE A 125 -18.62 3.47 5.63
C ILE A 125 -20.11 3.44 5.99
N ALA A 126 -20.70 2.26 6.15
CA ALA A 126 -22.11 2.14 6.52
C ALA A 126 -22.39 2.77 7.89
N MET A 127 -21.51 2.58 8.87
CA MET A 127 -21.61 3.21 10.19
C MET A 127 -21.45 4.73 10.12
N LEU A 128 -20.50 5.23 9.33
CA LEU A 128 -20.32 6.67 9.13
C LEU A 128 -21.54 7.33 8.48
N LEU A 129 -22.10 6.68 7.45
CA LEU A 129 -23.31 7.16 6.78
C LEU A 129 -24.52 7.17 7.74
N ALA A 130 -24.65 6.14 8.59
CA ALA A 130 -25.70 6.07 9.60
C ALA A 130 -25.53 7.08 10.76
N PHE A 131 -24.32 7.60 10.97
CA PHE A 131 -24.07 8.63 11.99
C PHE A 131 -24.27 10.05 11.44
N ILE A 132 -24.18 10.23 10.12
CA ILE A 132 -24.30 11.52 9.44
C ILE A 132 -25.71 11.75 8.86
N GLY A 133 -26.48 10.70 8.57
CA GLY A 133 -27.87 10.76 8.10
C GLY A 133 -28.88 10.54 9.21
#